data_AF-A0A1E8Q8E9-F1
#
_entry.id   AF-A0A1E8Q8E9-F1
#
_cell.length_a   1.000
_cell.length_b   1.000
_cell.length_c   1.000
_cell.angle_alpha   90.00
_cell.angle_beta   90.00
_cell.angle_gamma   90.00
#
_symmetry.space_group_name_H-M   'P 1'
#
loop_
_entity.id
_entity.type
_entity.pdbx_description
1 polymer ?
#
loop_
_entity_poly.entity_id
_entity_poly.type
_entity_poly.pdbx_seq_one_letter_code
_entity_poly.pdbx_strand_id
1 'polypeptide(L)'
;MIALQITATTPHGVVLSRPWGVALDGLLASVLWDRRKWAARAAGESFTYQDSDTPEILDLPLARCGDPERDHDWHWMATFADLHPRPHGTIEPDIRWRTSRTDRSRLQHLTPVIGSQAVSDNQGRYQRRVVPVMATPASKLTWRAVGDPDRIRDLLTELPSIGKHRGVGEGVVTHWQVSETPDVPEWSAGHEHEPGILGRTAPPRCVDDLERVTAGALGTATVRPPYLHPASRTTAYSPAR
;
A
#
# COMPACT_ATOMS: atom_id res chain seq x y z
N MET A 1 13.23 18.49 -4.18
CA MET A 1 12.77 17.37 -3.33
C MET A 1 13.13 17.71 -1.90
N ILE A 2 12.22 17.49 -0.95
CA ILE A 2 12.43 17.79 0.47
C ILE A 2 11.88 16.64 1.34
N ALA A 3 12.30 16.57 2.60
CA ALA A 3 11.75 15.63 3.57
C ALA A 3 10.32 16.03 3.99
N LEU A 4 9.43 15.05 4.04
CA LEU A 4 8.00 15.21 4.25
C LEU A 4 7.45 14.19 5.24
N GLN A 5 6.42 14.58 5.97
CA GLN A 5 5.50 13.69 6.65
C GLN A 5 4.10 13.80 6.03
N ILE A 6 3.57 12.68 5.58
CA ILE A 6 2.24 12.56 4.99
C ILE A 6 1.32 11.92 6.04
N THR A 7 0.11 12.42 6.21
CA THR A 7 -0.88 11.88 7.14
C THR A 7 -2.24 11.74 6.46
N ALA A 8 -2.85 10.57 6.57
CA ALA A 8 -4.25 10.32 6.20
C ALA A 8 -5.09 10.22 7.47
N THR A 9 -6.23 10.91 7.52
CA THR A 9 -7.22 10.74 8.58
C THR A 9 -8.27 9.73 8.15
N THR A 10 -8.39 8.63 8.91
CA THR A 10 -9.25 7.48 8.61
C THR A 10 -10.21 7.20 9.78
N PRO A 11 -11.33 7.93 9.89
CA PRO A 11 -12.17 7.93 11.11
C PRO A 11 -12.83 6.58 11.42
N HIS A 12 -12.95 5.68 10.45
CA HIS A 12 -13.62 4.38 10.60
C HIS A 12 -12.66 3.19 10.80
N GLY A 13 -11.35 3.46 10.85
CA GLY A 13 -10.29 2.46 10.86
C GLY A 13 -9.82 2.08 9.46
N VAL A 14 -8.83 1.18 9.40
CA VAL A 14 -8.30 0.65 8.16
C VAL A 14 -8.17 -0.87 8.23
N VAL A 15 -8.47 -1.55 7.13
CA VAL A 15 -8.18 -2.98 6.96
C VAL A 15 -7.02 -3.14 6.00
N LEU A 16 -5.93 -3.70 6.48
CA LEU A 16 -4.71 -3.95 5.73
C LEU A 16 -4.50 -5.46 5.53
N SER A 17 -3.81 -5.83 4.46
CA SER A 17 -3.53 -7.23 4.12
C SER A 17 -2.12 -7.68 4.44
N ARG A 18 -1.22 -6.75 4.72
CA ARG A 18 0.13 -7.04 5.20
C ARG A 18 0.23 -6.54 6.64
N PRO A 19 1.07 -7.18 7.47
CA PRO A 19 1.33 -6.70 8.82
C PRO A 19 1.91 -5.28 8.80
N TRP A 20 2.71 -5.00 7.76
CA TRP A 20 3.24 -3.67 7.48
C TRP A 20 2.21 -2.83 6.74
N GLY A 21 2.18 -1.53 7.03
CA GLY A 21 1.30 -0.56 6.40
C GLY A 21 1.32 -0.57 4.87
N VAL A 22 0.37 0.14 4.25
CA VAL A 22 0.41 0.35 2.80
C VAL A 22 1.60 1.23 2.42
N ALA A 23 2.30 0.90 1.33
CA ALA A 23 3.42 1.68 0.83
C ALA A 23 2.95 2.99 0.17
N LEU A 24 3.55 4.13 0.51
CA LEU A 24 3.15 5.43 -0.06
C LEU A 24 3.42 5.47 -1.56
N ASP A 25 4.60 5.05 -2.01
CA ASP A 25 4.95 4.94 -3.42
C ASP A 25 3.98 4.02 -4.19
N GLY A 26 3.52 2.94 -3.57
CA GLY A 26 2.46 2.07 -4.09
C GLY A 26 1.11 2.77 -4.24
N LEU A 27 0.73 3.61 -3.29
CA LEU A 27 -0.48 4.44 -3.38
C LEU A 27 -0.38 5.45 -4.52
N LEU A 28 0.72 6.19 -4.61
CA LEU A 28 0.93 7.19 -5.66
C LEU A 28 0.97 6.54 -7.05
N ALA A 29 1.67 5.40 -7.17
CA ALA A 29 1.69 4.60 -8.39
C ALA A 29 0.28 4.16 -8.80
N SER A 30 -0.59 3.80 -7.85
CA SER A 30 -1.96 3.40 -8.15
C SER A 30 -2.80 4.52 -8.78
N VAL A 31 -2.59 5.77 -8.39
CA VAL A 31 -3.27 6.94 -8.97
C VAL A 31 -2.84 7.14 -10.42
N LEU A 32 -1.53 7.08 -10.68
CA LEU A 32 -1.00 7.22 -12.04
C LEU A 32 -1.50 6.11 -12.97
N TRP A 33 -1.56 4.86 -12.49
CA TRP A 33 -2.18 3.78 -13.25
C TRP A 33 -3.68 4.00 -13.49
N ASP A 34 -4.41 4.58 -12.53
CA ASP A 34 -5.83 4.89 -12.71
C ASP A 34 -6.04 5.96 -13.80
N ARG A 35 -5.29 7.06 -13.73
CA ARG A 35 -5.26 8.11 -14.77
C ARG A 35 -4.99 7.52 -16.15
N ARG A 36 -4.00 6.62 -16.27
CA ARG A 36 -3.65 5.95 -17.55
C ARG A 36 -4.77 5.04 -18.08
N LYS A 37 -5.39 4.23 -17.22
CA LYS A 37 -6.54 3.40 -17.63
C LYS A 37 -7.69 4.26 -18.14
N TRP A 38 -7.97 5.38 -17.49
CA TRP A 38 -9.01 6.32 -17.94
C TRP A 38 -8.66 6.97 -19.27
N ALA A 39 -7.41 7.40 -19.46
CA ALA A 39 -6.94 7.95 -20.73
C ALA A 39 -7.03 6.93 -21.87
N ALA A 40 -6.56 5.70 -21.66
CA ALA A 40 -6.65 4.62 -22.65
C ALA A 40 -8.13 4.31 -22.99
N ARG A 41 -9.00 4.26 -21.98
CA ARG A 41 -10.44 4.08 -22.19
C ARG A 41 -11.04 5.21 -23.04
N ALA A 42 -10.66 6.47 -22.77
CA ALA A 42 -11.13 7.61 -23.54
C ALA A 42 -10.63 7.59 -25.00
N ALA A 43 -9.43 7.05 -25.23
CA ALA A 43 -8.86 6.83 -26.56
C ALA A 43 -9.43 5.59 -27.29
N GLY A 44 -10.27 4.79 -26.63
CA GLY A 44 -10.79 3.54 -27.19
C GLY A 44 -9.78 2.38 -27.19
N GLU A 45 -8.70 2.50 -26.43
CA GLU A 45 -7.64 1.49 -26.34
C GLU A 45 -7.92 0.46 -25.23
N SER A 46 -7.54 -0.79 -25.48
CA SER A 46 -7.55 -1.83 -24.45
C SER A 46 -6.31 -1.69 -23.56
N PHE A 47 -6.53 -1.48 -22.27
CA PHE A 47 -5.47 -1.41 -21.28
C PHE A 47 -5.55 -2.62 -20.34
N THR A 48 -4.71 -3.62 -20.58
CA THR A 48 -4.71 -4.88 -19.81
C THR A 48 -3.33 -5.11 -19.20
N TYR A 49 -3.30 -5.49 -17.92
CA TYR A 49 -2.07 -5.87 -17.24
C TYR A 49 -1.55 -7.21 -17.78
N GLN A 50 -0.29 -7.25 -18.19
CA GLN A 50 0.45 -8.45 -18.57
C GLN A 50 1.40 -8.81 -17.43
N ASP A 51 1.27 -10.02 -16.88
CA ASP A 51 2.03 -10.45 -15.71
C ASP A 51 3.45 -10.94 -16.04
N SER A 52 3.69 -11.31 -17.29
CA SER A 52 5.00 -11.70 -17.82
C SER A 52 5.91 -10.52 -18.18
N ASP A 53 5.32 -9.35 -18.36
CA ASP A 53 6.04 -8.18 -18.87
C ASP A 53 6.81 -7.50 -17.75
N THR A 54 7.98 -6.95 -18.09
CA THR A 54 8.71 -6.12 -17.14
C THR A 54 7.88 -4.88 -16.82
N PRO A 55 7.52 -4.63 -15.55
CA PRO A 55 6.69 -3.49 -15.21
C PRO A 55 7.40 -2.20 -15.55
N GLU A 56 6.66 -1.29 -16.19
CA GLU A 56 7.14 0.07 -16.41
C GLU A 56 7.43 0.77 -15.08
N ILE A 57 8.52 1.51 -15.05
CA ILE A 57 8.87 2.38 -13.94
C ILE A 57 8.11 3.71 -14.10
N LEU A 58 7.11 3.92 -13.24
CA LEU A 58 6.37 5.17 -13.20
C LEU A 58 7.21 6.30 -12.61
N ASP A 59 7.14 7.50 -13.20
CA ASP A 59 7.73 8.70 -12.61
C ASP A 59 6.91 9.18 -11.40
N LEU A 60 7.32 8.77 -10.20
CA LEU A 60 6.70 9.21 -8.96
C LEU A 60 7.33 10.53 -8.47
N PRO A 61 6.56 11.40 -7.79
CA PRO A 61 7.08 12.63 -7.18
C PRO A 61 7.87 12.35 -5.88
N LEU A 62 8.69 11.32 -5.89
CA LEU A 62 9.50 10.83 -4.78
C LEU A 62 10.97 10.81 -5.20
N ALA A 63 11.89 11.03 -4.27
CA ALA A 63 13.31 10.86 -4.54
C ALA A 63 13.63 9.38 -4.66
N ARG A 64 14.78 9.03 -5.26
CA ARG A 64 15.23 7.65 -5.42
C ARG A 64 16.42 7.40 -4.50
N CYS A 65 16.45 6.25 -3.85
CA CYS A 65 17.63 5.72 -3.18
C CYS A 65 18.29 4.70 -4.10
N GLY A 66 19.55 4.96 -4.46
CA GLY A 66 20.27 4.22 -5.51
C GLY A 66 19.98 4.74 -6.92
N ASP A 67 20.77 4.27 -7.88
CA ASP A 67 20.69 4.60 -9.30
C ASP A 67 19.96 3.48 -10.06
N PRO A 68 18.81 3.75 -10.71
CA PRO A 68 18.07 2.73 -11.44
C PRO A 68 18.84 1.98 -12.54
N GLU A 69 19.87 2.61 -13.10
CA GLU A 69 20.71 2.01 -14.16
C GLU A 69 21.82 1.12 -13.60
N ARG A 70 22.14 1.24 -12.30
CA ARG A 70 23.28 0.54 -11.66
C ARG A 70 22.86 -0.39 -10.53
N ASP A 71 21.89 0.05 -9.74
CA ASP A 71 21.45 -0.60 -8.50
C ASP A 71 20.12 -1.32 -8.72
N HIS A 72 20.16 -2.63 -8.93
CA HIS A 72 18.94 -3.44 -9.12
C HIS A 72 17.91 -3.30 -7.97
N ASP A 73 18.38 -2.95 -6.78
CA ASP A 73 17.69 -2.77 -5.51
C ASP A 73 17.43 -1.29 -5.18
N TRP A 74 17.48 -0.40 -6.19
CA TRP A 74 16.98 0.96 -6.08
C TRP A 74 15.50 1.00 -5.67
N HIS A 75 15.09 2.06 -4.98
CA HIS A 75 13.69 2.25 -4.60
C HIS A 75 13.35 3.73 -4.36
N TRP A 76 12.04 4.05 -4.34
CA TRP A 76 11.55 5.40 -4.02
C TRP A 76 11.69 5.70 -2.55
N MET A 77 12.17 6.87 -2.14
CA MET A 77 12.35 7.26 -0.74
C MET A 77 11.01 7.60 -0.07
N ALA A 78 10.29 6.56 0.36
CA ALA A 78 9.04 6.68 1.10
C ALA A 78 8.77 5.44 1.96
N THR A 79 8.25 5.62 3.16
CA THR A 79 7.96 4.50 4.07
C THR A 79 6.67 3.77 3.69
N PHE A 80 6.42 2.66 4.37
CA PHE A 80 5.07 2.13 4.54
C PHE A 80 4.28 3.00 5.52
N ALA A 81 3.00 2.70 5.72
CA ALA A 81 2.16 3.43 6.67
C ALA A 81 2.55 3.04 8.11
N ASP A 82 2.88 4.02 8.93
CA ASP A 82 2.89 3.87 10.38
C ASP A 82 1.48 4.14 10.94
N LEU A 83 1.06 3.28 11.87
CA LEU A 83 -0.23 3.32 12.54
C LEU A 83 -0.14 3.99 13.93
N HIS A 84 0.96 4.70 14.23
CA HIS A 84 1.19 5.45 15.48
C HIS A 84 0.58 6.88 15.40
N PRO A 85 0.00 7.46 16.46
CA PRO A 85 0.31 7.32 17.89
C PRO A 85 -0.71 6.46 18.64
N ARG A 86 -0.24 5.35 19.23
CA ARG A 86 -1.07 4.38 19.96
C ARG A 86 -1.48 4.97 21.32
N PRO A 87 -2.74 5.41 21.52
CA PRO A 87 -3.21 5.75 22.85
C PRO A 87 -3.56 4.43 23.54
N HIS A 88 -2.79 4.06 24.55
CA HIS A 88 -3.00 2.91 25.44
C HIS A 88 -2.56 1.54 24.90
N GLY A 89 -1.69 0.90 25.68
CA GLY A 89 -1.15 -0.42 25.41
C GLY A 89 -2.22 -1.50 25.29
N THR A 90 -1.90 -2.50 24.48
CA THR A 90 -2.70 -3.68 24.09
C THR A 90 -3.68 -3.42 22.93
N ILE A 91 -3.33 -3.96 21.76
CA ILE A 91 -4.11 -3.92 20.52
C ILE A 91 -4.93 -5.21 20.47
N GLU A 92 -6.18 -5.16 20.87
CA GLU A 92 -7.12 -6.16 20.35
C GLU A 92 -7.58 -5.67 18.97
N PRO A 93 -7.31 -6.44 17.89
CA PRO A 93 -7.88 -6.11 16.59
C PRO A 93 -9.41 -6.07 16.68
N ASP A 94 -10.02 -5.08 16.06
CA ASP A 94 -11.49 -5.01 15.96
C ASP A 94 -11.93 -6.08 14.96
N ILE A 95 -12.40 -7.22 15.49
CA ILE A 95 -12.87 -8.34 14.67
C ILE A 95 -14.28 -8.01 14.17
N ARG A 96 -14.34 -7.52 12.94
CA ARG A 96 -15.60 -7.30 12.23
C ARG A 96 -16.00 -8.55 11.47
N TRP A 97 -17.27 -8.92 11.53
CA TRP A 97 -17.78 -10.10 10.83
C TRP A 97 -18.45 -9.70 9.53
N ARG A 98 -18.03 -10.30 8.42
CA ARG A 98 -18.68 -10.10 7.12
C ARG A 98 -19.28 -11.39 6.60
N THR A 99 -20.38 -11.26 5.87
CA THR A 99 -20.92 -12.37 5.08
C THR A 99 -20.39 -12.28 3.65
N SER A 100 -19.57 -13.25 3.26
CA SER A 100 -19.16 -13.45 1.87
C SER A 100 -20.16 -14.35 1.16
N ARG A 101 -20.63 -13.94 -0.02
CA ARG A 101 -21.46 -14.75 -0.91
C ARG A 101 -20.71 -15.02 -2.21
N THR A 102 -21.11 -16.07 -2.92
CA THR A 102 -20.57 -16.32 -4.25
C THR A 102 -21.12 -15.26 -5.21
N ASP A 103 -20.23 -14.65 -6.00
CA ASP A 103 -20.63 -13.62 -6.97
C ASP A 103 -21.37 -14.27 -8.15
N ARG A 104 -22.70 -14.12 -8.15
CA ARG A 104 -23.56 -14.68 -9.20
C ARG A 104 -23.32 -14.06 -10.57
N SER A 105 -22.94 -12.78 -10.64
CA SER A 105 -22.65 -12.14 -11.93
C SER A 105 -21.41 -12.74 -12.58
N ARG A 106 -20.35 -12.99 -11.80
CA ARG A 106 -19.15 -13.67 -12.31
C ARG A 106 -19.42 -15.11 -12.70
N LEU A 107 -20.31 -15.81 -11.99
CA LEU A 107 -20.69 -17.16 -12.39
C LEU A 107 -21.43 -17.16 -13.74
N GLN A 108 -22.27 -16.16 -14.02
CA GLN A 108 -22.96 -16.02 -15.31
C GLN A 108 -22.01 -15.80 -16.49
N HIS A 109 -20.76 -15.37 -16.25
CA HIS A 109 -19.73 -15.32 -17.29
C HIS A 109 -19.20 -16.71 -17.67
N LEU A 110 -19.36 -17.73 -16.82
CA LEU A 110 -18.91 -19.10 -17.08
C LEU A 110 -19.99 -19.94 -17.79
N THR A 111 -21.26 -19.59 -17.60
CA THR A 111 -22.39 -20.21 -18.30
C THR A 111 -23.57 -19.24 -18.39
N PRO A 112 -24.22 -19.13 -19.56
CA PRO A 112 -25.30 -18.18 -19.80
C PRO A 112 -26.56 -18.46 -18.97
N VAL A 113 -26.72 -19.68 -18.43
CA VAL A 113 -27.85 -20.07 -17.59
C VAL A 113 -27.34 -20.74 -16.33
N ILE A 114 -27.55 -20.08 -15.19
CA ILE A 114 -27.38 -20.66 -13.86
C ILE A 114 -28.74 -20.67 -13.19
N GLY A 115 -29.34 -21.85 -13.09
CA GLY A 115 -30.54 -22.02 -12.29
C GLY A 115 -30.26 -21.65 -10.83
N SER A 116 -31.19 -20.96 -10.18
CA SER A 116 -31.06 -20.57 -8.76
C SER A 116 -30.85 -21.75 -7.79
N GLN A 117 -31.15 -22.98 -8.26
CA GLN A 117 -30.95 -24.25 -7.58
C GLN A 117 -29.56 -24.88 -7.78
N ALA A 118 -28.83 -24.49 -8.84
CA ALA A 118 -27.52 -25.07 -9.15
C ALA A 118 -26.40 -24.56 -8.22
N VAL A 119 -26.56 -23.34 -7.69
CA VAL A 119 -25.62 -22.71 -6.77
C VAL A 119 -26.37 -22.24 -5.53
N SER A 120 -26.23 -23.01 -4.45
CA SER A 120 -26.85 -22.72 -3.16
C SER A 120 -25.93 -21.89 -2.27
N ASP A 121 -26.49 -20.82 -1.68
CA ASP A 121 -25.84 -20.03 -0.64
C ASP A 121 -25.93 -20.69 0.75
N ASN A 122 -26.69 -21.78 0.89
CA ASN A 122 -26.92 -22.43 2.19
C ASN A 122 -26.15 -23.75 2.37
N GLN A 123 -25.68 -24.37 1.28
CA GLN A 123 -25.01 -25.66 1.34
C GLN A 123 -23.95 -25.83 0.24
N GLY A 124 -22.98 -26.71 0.49
CA GLY A 124 -21.95 -27.07 -0.49
C GLY A 124 -20.87 -26.01 -0.67
N ARG A 125 -20.09 -26.15 -1.74
CA ARG A 125 -18.85 -25.38 -1.95
C ARG A 125 -19.04 -23.86 -2.00
N TYR A 126 -20.21 -23.43 -2.49
CA TYR A 126 -20.57 -22.02 -2.73
C TYR A 126 -21.39 -21.38 -1.61
N GLN A 127 -21.58 -22.09 -0.49
CA GLN A 127 -22.32 -21.57 0.66
C GLN A 127 -21.76 -20.23 1.15
N ARG A 128 -22.65 -19.37 1.64
CA ARG A 128 -22.28 -18.12 2.30
C ARG A 128 -21.36 -18.42 3.47
N ARG A 129 -20.32 -17.60 3.63
CA ARG A 129 -19.35 -17.75 4.70
C ARG A 129 -19.36 -16.50 5.56
N VAL A 130 -19.43 -16.68 6.86
CA VAL A 130 -19.15 -15.62 7.82
C VAL A 130 -17.63 -15.62 8.04
N VAL A 131 -16.98 -14.52 7.65
CA VAL A 131 -15.52 -14.40 7.63
C VAL A 131 -15.12 -13.29 8.59
N PRO A 132 -14.20 -13.55 9.54
CA PRO A 132 -13.65 -12.49 10.37
C PRO A 132 -12.78 -11.57 9.51
N VAL A 133 -12.93 -10.28 9.71
CA VAL A 133 -12.14 -9.20 9.14
C VAL A 133 -11.44 -8.51 10.29
N MET A 134 -10.12 -8.60 10.29
CA MET A 134 -9.29 -7.91 11.28
C MET A 134 -9.16 -6.46 10.84
N ALA A 135 -9.93 -5.56 11.46
CA ALA A 135 -9.75 -4.13 11.28
C ALA A 135 -8.74 -3.61 12.30
N THR A 136 -7.83 -2.75 11.85
CA THR A 136 -6.94 -2.04 12.77
C THR A 136 -7.56 -0.68 13.04
N PRO A 137 -8.04 -0.41 14.27
CA PRO A 137 -8.56 0.89 14.63
C PRO A 137 -7.40 1.88 14.67
N ALA A 138 -7.21 2.61 13.58
CA ALA A 138 -6.30 3.74 13.48
C ALA A 138 -7.10 4.91 12.93
N SER A 139 -7.17 6.00 13.69
CA SER A 139 -7.80 7.24 13.24
C SER A 139 -6.90 8.02 12.27
N LYS A 140 -5.61 7.70 12.26
CA LYS A 140 -4.60 8.30 11.39
C LYS A 140 -3.58 7.26 10.92
N LEU A 141 -3.11 7.45 9.69
CA LEU A 141 -1.98 6.75 9.10
C LEU A 141 -0.93 7.78 8.75
N THR A 142 0.34 7.50 9.03
CA THR A 142 1.43 8.41 8.70
C THR A 142 2.49 7.75 7.83
N TRP A 143 3.15 8.54 6.99
CA TRP A 143 4.29 8.12 6.17
C TRP A 143 5.36 9.18 6.26
N ARG A 144 6.62 8.78 6.15
CA ARG A 144 7.71 9.69 5.80
C ARG A 144 8.11 9.48 4.35
N ALA A 145 8.54 10.56 3.71
CA ALA A 145 9.07 10.49 2.35
C ALA A 145 10.06 11.63 2.08
N VAL A 146 10.82 11.47 1.00
CA VAL A 146 11.54 12.58 0.35
C VAL A 146 10.91 12.79 -1.02
N GLY A 147 10.40 13.98 -1.30
CA GLY A 147 9.47 14.17 -2.40
C GLY A 147 9.27 15.62 -2.86
N ASP A 148 8.46 15.76 -3.91
CA ASP A 148 7.88 17.04 -4.32
C ASP A 148 6.51 17.18 -3.62
N PRO A 149 6.36 18.10 -2.65
CA PRO A 149 5.14 18.17 -1.84
C PRO A 149 3.91 18.52 -2.67
N ASP A 150 4.03 19.33 -3.71
CA ASP A 150 2.89 19.81 -4.49
C ASP A 150 2.39 18.72 -5.44
N ARG A 151 3.31 18.03 -6.13
CA ARG A 151 2.95 16.86 -6.94
C ARG A 151 2.39 15.72 -6.10
N ILE A 152 2.89 15.52 -4.87
CA ILE A 152 2.31 14.54 -3.94
C ILE A 152 0.90 14.94 -3.55
N ARG A 153 0.67 16.21 -3.14
CA ARG A 153 -0.67 16.70 -2.77
C ARG A 153 -1.68 16.49 -3.90
N ASP A 154 -1.30 16.80 -5.14
CA ASP A 154 -2.14 16.56 -6.33
C ASP A 154 -2.61 15.10 -6.41
N LEU A 155 -1.68 14.14 -6.35
CA LEU A 155 -2.02 12.72 -6.42
C LEU A 155 -2.88 12.24 -5.24
N LEU A 156 -2.66 12.78 -4.04
CA LEU A 156 -3.43 12.41 -2.85
C LEU A 156 -4.90 12.84 -2.94
N THR A 157 -5.24 13.86 -3.74
CA THR A 157 -6.65 14.26 -3.93
C THR A 157 -7.49 13.17 -4.60
N GLU A 158 -6.87 12.27 -5.36
CA GLU A 158 -7.51 11.15 -6.05
C GLU A 158 -7.51 9.86 -5.22
N LEU A 159 -7.11 9.93 -3.95
CA LEU A 159 -7.09 8.80 -3.02
C LEU A 159 -8.11 8.98 -1.89
N PRO A 160 -9.42 8.76 -2.15
CA PRO A 160 -10.47 8.92 -1.13
C PRO A 160 -10.49 7.77 -0.13
N SER A 161 -9.70 6.72 -0.33
CA SER A 161 -9.74 5.51 0.48
C SER A 161 -8.48 4.64 0.34
N ILE A 162 -8.15 3.92 1.40
CA ILE A 162 -6.95 3.08 1.53
C ILE A 162 -7.35 1.67 2.00
N GLY A 163 -6.66 0.65 1.50
CA GLY A 163 -6.83 -0.72 2.00
C GLY A 163 -8.08 -1.43 1.48
N LYS A 164 -8.59 -2.36 2.28
CA LYS A 164 -9.67 -3.29 1.91
C LYS A 164 -11.02 -2.89 2.51
N HIS A 165 -12.08 -3.48 1.96
CA HIS A 165 -13.47 -3.34 2.46
C HIS A 165 -14.03 -1.91 2.47
N ARG A 166 -13.56 -1.08 1.53
CA ARG A 166 -14.02 0.31 1.33
C ARG A 166 -15.53 0.47 1.17
N GLY A 167 -16.21 -0.52 0.59
CA GLY A 167 -17.68 -0.52 0.43
C GLY A 167 -18.48 -0.55 1.73
N VAL A 168 -17.85 -0.78 2.89
CA VAL A 168 -18.48 -0.68 4.21
C VAL A 168 -17.88 0.45 5.07
N GLY A 169 -17.18 1.40 4.44
CA GLY A 169 -16.61 2.59 5.09
C GLY A 169 -15.17 2.44 5.59
N GLU A 170 -14.56 1.26 5.44
CA GLU A 170 -13.18 1.02 5.88
C GLU A 170 -12.17 1.78 5.06
N GLY A 171 -11.20 2.37 5.74
CA GLY A 171 -10.08 3.09 5.13
C GLY A 171 -10.50 4.32 4.34
N VAL A 172 -11.73 4.81 4.50
CA VAL A 172 -12.15 6.12 3.98
C VAL A 172 -11.21 7.18 4.52
N VAL A 173 -10.66 8.00 3.62
CA VAL A 173 -9.82 9.13 3.99
C VAL A 173 -10.65 10.40 3.93
N THR A 174 -10.79 11.08 5.07
CA THR A 174 -11.51 12.37 5.14
C THR A 174 -10.58 13.55 4.92
N HIS A 175 -9.28 13.39 5.20
CA HIS A 175 -8.31 14.45 5.09
C HIS A 175 -6.91 13.89 4.87
N TRP A 176 -6.19 14.50 3.92
CA TRP A 176 -4.76 14.32 3.71
C TRP A 176 -4.02 15.56 4.15
N GLN A 177 -2.95 15.38 4.92
CA GLN A 177 -2.02 16.43 5.32
C GLN A 177 -0.63 16.07 4.82
N VAL A 178 0.05 17.03 4.19
CA VAL A 178 1.45 16.91 3.76
C VAL A 178 2.23 18.03 4.44
N SER A 179 3.00 17.65 5.46
CA SER A 179 3.83 18.55 6.26
C SER A 179 5.28 18.44 5.83
N GLU A 180 5.95 19.58 5.71
CA GLU A 180 7.37 19.65 5.43
C GLU A 180 8.17 19.41 6.72
N THR A 181 9.25 18.64 6.64
CA THR A 181 10.09 18.29 7.78
C THR A 181 11.56 18.52 7.45
N PRO A 182 11.97 19.78 7.19
CA PRO A 182 13.32 20.09 6.69
C PRO A 182 14.44 19.66 7.66
N ASP A 183 14.14 19.56 8.95
CA ASP A 183 15.10 19.14 9.97
C ASP A 183 15.32 17.62 10.03
N VAL A 184 14.53 16.83 9.28
CA VAL A 184 14.67 15.37 9.21
C VAL A 184 15.64 15.02 8.06
N PRO A 185 16.74 14.31 8.33
CA PRO A 185 17.65 13.86 7.27
C PRO A 185 16.92 13.06 6.19
N GLU A 186 17.30 13.25 4.93
CA GLU A 186 16.64 12.61 3.80
C GLU A 186 16.59 11.08 3.93
N TRP A 187 17.68 10.46 4.38
CA TRP A 187 17.71 9.02 4.60
C TRP A 187 16.63 8.59 5.60
N SER A 188 16.56 9.23 6.77
CA SER A 188 15.53 8.96 7.78
C SER A 188 14.12 9.22 7.25
N ALA A 189 13.92 10.30 6.48
CA ALA A 189 12.63 10.59 5.86
C ALA A 189 12.24 9.55 4.81
N GLY A 190 13.19 8.91 4.13
CA GLY A 190 12.93 7.87 3.13
C GLY A 190 12.80 6.45 3.67
N HIS A 191 13.30 6.18 4.88
CA HIS A 191 13.50 4.82 5.39
C HIS A 191 12.88 4.55 6.76
N GLU A 192 12.71 5.55 7.62
CA GLU A 192 12.33 5.36 9.01
C GLU A 192 10.92 5.88 9.31
N HIS A 193 10.17 5.18 10.16
CA HIS A 193 8.93 5.75 10.72
C HIS A 193 9.22 6.80 11.80
N GLU A 194 10.22 6.51 12.63
CA GLU A 194 10.79 7.39 13.64
C GLU A 194 12.28 7.09 13.75
N PRO A 195 13.10 8.02 14.29
CA PRO A 195 14.55 7.81 14.36
C PRO A 195 14.93 6.46 14.94
N GLY A 196 15.70 5.67 14.19
CA GLY A 196 16.15 4.34 14.56
C GLY A 196 15.16 3.20 14.32
N ILE A 197 13.98 3.45 13.74
CA ILE A 197 13.00 2.39 13.43
C ILE A 197 12.71 2.33 11.93
N LEU A 198 13.15 1.24 11.30
CA LEU A 198 12.95 1.01 9.87
C LEU A 198 11.46 0.87 9.53
N GLY A 199 11.00 1.71 8.61
CA GLY A 199 9.59 1.83 8.20
C GLY A 199 9.29 1.35 6.78
N ARG A 200 10.25 0.70 6.12
CA ARG A 200 10.06 0.12 4.78
C ARG A 200 10.88 -1.16 4.62
N THR A 201 10.61 -1.90 3.55
CA THR A 201 11.59 -2.86 3.07
C THR A 201 12.81 -2.13 2.53
N ALA A 202 13.99 -2.40 3.09
CA ALA A 202 15.24 -1.73 2.74
C ALA A 202 16.36 -2.75 2.48
N PRO A 203 17.10 -2.61 1.38
CA PRO A 203 18.24 -3.47 1.06
C PRO A 203 19.42 -3.24 2.02
N PRO A 204 20.33 -4.23 2.19
CA PRO A 204 21.44 -4.15 3.14
C PRO A 204 22.30 -2.89 2.99
N ARG A 205 22.55 -2.44 1.75
CA ARG A 205 23.31 -1.20 1.47
C ARG A 205 22.74 0.07 2.13
N CYS A 206 21.46 0.05 2.50
CA CYS A 206 20.79 1.17 3.15
C CYS A 206 20.84 1.08 4.68
N VAL A 207 21.19 -0.07 5.26
CA VAL A 207 21.01 -0.36 6.69
C VAL A 207 22.31 -0.80 7.37
N ASP A 208 23.15 -1.61 6.73
CA ASP A 208 24.28 -2.29 7.37
C ASP A 208 25.33 -1.34 7.94
N ASP A 209 25.53 -0.18 7.31
CA ASP A 209 26.48 0.85 7.75
C ASP A 209 25.91 1.77 8.83
N LEU A 210 24.67 1.52 9.29
CA LEU A 210 24.00 2.35 10.29
C LEU A 210 23.94 1.64 11.65
N GLU A 211 24.70 2.18 12.61
CA GLU A 211 24.89 1.56 13.92
C GLU A 211 23.60 1.40 14.77
N ARG A 212 22.48 2.06 14.43
CA ARG A 212 21.32 2.21 15.32
C ARG A 212 19.95 2.10 14.65
N VAL A 213 19.84 1.32 13.58
CA VAL A 213 18.54 1.07 12.93
C VAL A 213 17.99 -0.28 13.39
N THR A 214 16.86 -0.24 14.09
CA THR A 214 16.06 -1.43 14.37
C THR A 214 15.32 -1.80 13.10
N ALA A 215 15.55 -3.03 12.63
CA ALA A 215 14.92 -3.59 11.44
C ALA A 215 14.32 -4.97 11.75
N GLY A 216 13.35 -5.40 10.93
CA GLY A 216 12.84 -6.76 10.94
C GLY A 216 13.82 -7.75 10.30
N ALA A 217 13.39 -9.00 10.10
CA ALA A 217 14.26 -10.03 9.53
C ALA A 217 14.71 -9.70 8.09
N LEU A 218 15.96 -10.10 7.79
CA LEU A 218 16.50 -10.10 6.43
C LEU A 218 15.88 -11.25 5.63
N GLY A 219 15.43 -10.97 4.41
CA GLY A 219 14.85 -11.97 3.52
C GLY A 219 14.65 -11.44 2.11
N THR A 220 13.84 -12.16 1.32
CA THR A 220 13.46 -11.69 -0.02
C THR A 220 12.17 -10.88 0.06
N ALA A 221 12.24 -9.60 -0.31
CA ALA A 221 11.08 -8.71 -0.30
C ALA A 221 11.06 -7.79 -1.51
N THR A 222 9.87 -7.31 -1.88
CA THR A 222 9.71 -6.27 -2.90
C THR A 222 10.05 -4.91 -2.32
N VAL A 223 10.86 -4.12 -3.01
CA VAL A 223 11.33 -2.79 -2.53
C VAL A 223 10.66 -1.62 -3.23
N ARG A 224 9.94 -1.85 -4.33
CA ARG A 224 9.25 -0.81 -5.11
C ARG A 224 7.99 -1.33 -5.81
N PRO A 225 7.04 -0.45 -6.21
CA PRO A 225 5.90 -0.81 -7.02
C PRO A 225 6.32 -1.36 -8.39
N PRO A 226 5.54 -2.30 -8.96
CA PRO A 226 4.43 -3.01 -8.34
C PRO A 226 4.92 -4.07 -7.33
N TYR A 227 4.45 -3.98 -6.07
CA TYR A 227 4.91 -4.81 -4.95
C TYR A 227 4.50 -6.29 -5.01
N LEU A 228 3.69 -6.67 -6.01
CA LEU A 228 3.30 -8.05 -6.29
C LEU A 228 4.18 -8.70 -7.37
N HIS A 229 4.88 -7.90 -8.19
CA HIS A 229 5.66 -8.41 -9.30
C HIS A 229 7.04 -8.91 -8.85
N PRO A 230 7.55 -10.04 -9.38
CA PRO A 230 8.85 -10.59 -8.99
C PRO A 230 10.04 -9.66 -9.27
N ALA A 231 9.98 -8.84 -10.34
CA ALA A 231 11.09 -7.98 -10.77
C ALA A 231 11.54 -6.92 -9.75
N SER A 232 10.70 -6.60 -8.74
CA SER A 232 11.08 -5.67 -7.67
C SER A 232 11.57 -6.37 -6.40
N ARG A 233 11.72 -7.70 -6.43
CA ARG A 233 12.24 -8.49 -5.30
C ARG A 233 13.75 -8.44 -5.23
N THR A 234 14.26 -8.22 -4.04
CA THR A 234 15.68 -8.30 -3.72
C THR A 234 15.87 -8.79 -2.28
N THR A 235 17.11 -8.99 -1.87
CA THR A 235 17.48 -9.16 -0.46
C THR A 235 17.23 -7.85 0.27
N ALA A 236 16.37 -7.86 1.29
CA ALA A 236 16.00 -6.68 2.04
C ALA A 236 15.58 -7.04 3.48
N TYR A 237 15.89 -6.12 4.39
CA TYR A 237 15.32 -6.10 5.73
C TYR A 237 13.84 -5.74 5.65
N SER A 238 13.02 -6.41 6.45
CA SER A 238 11.62 -6.04 6.64
C SER A 238 11.51 -4.82 7.57
N PRO A 239 10.43 -4.02 7.51
CA PRO A 239 10.14 -3.03 8.54
C PRO A 239 10.18 -3.65 9.93
N ALA A 240 10.61 -2.88 10.93
CA ALA A 240 10.68 -3.35 12.32
C ALA A 240 9.29 -3.51 12.96
N ARG A 241 8.26 -2.91 12.37
CA ARG A 241 6.88 -2.92 12.86
C ARG A 241 5.89 -3.24 11.74
#